data_AF-A0A1B9NC79-F1
#
_entry.id   AF-A0A1B9NC79-F1
#
_cell.length_a   1.000
_cell.length_b   1.000
_cell.length_c   1.000
_cell.angle_alpha   90.00
_cell.angle_beta   90.00
_cell.angle_gamma   90.00
#
_symmetry.space_group_name_H-M   'P 1'
#
loop_
_entity.id
_entity.type
_entity.pdbx_description
1 polymer ?
#
loop_
_entity_poly.entity_id
_entity_poly.type
_entity_poly.pdbx_seq_one_letter_code
_entity_poly.pdbx_strand_id
1 'polypeptide(L)'
;MGLFIYDNADPPIRIDDRTLWHLRAVILTKLRRNETFSVSWAHPEGDEAGYTTIWLHPSIPLRFLFDSSERPELNRDWLARLTVSAVEHGGIELTQEEVHETTTEESAPSAVLGHRDAEPAAAHGGRSRGRTGRPLSRGRTPIAGRGRRR
;
A
#
# COMPACT_ATOMS: atom_id res chain seq x y z
N MET A 1 3.52 -0.58 -3.25
CA MET A 1 2.82 -1.62 -2.49
C MET A 1 3.62 -2.89 -2.62
N GLY A 2 4.29 -3.30 -1.55
CA GLY A 2 5.15 -4.47 -1.56
C GLY A 2 4.37 -5.75 -1.27
N LEU A 3 5.00 -6.88 -1.51
CA LEU A 3 4.44 -8.21 -1.25
C LEU A 3 5.21 -8.90 -0.14
N PHE A 4 4.48 -9.37 0.85
CA PHE A 4 4.95 -10.26 1.90
C PHE A 4 4.48 -11.68 1.58
N ILE A 5 5.42 -12.56 1.24
CA ILE A 5 5.13 -13.94 0.86
C ILE A 5 5.71 -14.88 1.88
N TYR A 6 4.85 -15.67 2.50
CA TYR A 6 5.20 -16.72 3.44
C TYR A 6 4.77 -18.07 2.88
N ASP A 7 5.72 -19.01 2.76
CA ASP A 7 5.53 -20.29 2.06
C ASP A 7 4.94 -20.10 0.64
N ASN A 8 3.82 -20.75 0.34
CA ASN A 8 3.08 -20.67 -0.92
C ASN A 8 1.74 -19.94 -0.71
N ALA A 9 1.70 -18.96 0.18
CA ALA A 9 0.51 -18.13 0.39
C ALA A 9 0.02 -17.52 -0.94
N ASP A 10 -1.22 -17.82 -1.29
CA ASP A 10 -1.93 -17.33 -2.47
C ASP A 10 -3.34 -16.88 -2.05
N PRO A 11 -3.69 -15.59 -2.17
CA PRO A 11 -2.86 -14.51 -2.71
C PRO A 11 -1.72 -14.08 -1.77
N PRO A 12 -0.63 -13.50 -2.30
CA PRO A 12 0.38 -12.80 -1.51
C PRO A 12 -0.20 -11.69 -0.64
N ILE A 13 0.35 -11.49 0.55
CA ILE A 13 -0.08 -10.42 1.45
C ILE A 13 0.49 -9.10 0.95
N ARG A 14 -0.38 -8.12 0.71
CA ARG A 14 0.01 -6.78 0.25
C ARG A 14 0.20 -5.86 1.44
N ILE A 15 1.31 -5.14 1.46
CA ILE A 15 1.64 -4.19 2.53
C ILE A 15 2.30 -2.97 1.89
N ASP A 16 2.07 -1.77 2.43
CA ASP A 16 2.79 -0.58 1.97
C ASP A 16 4.30 -0.80 2.02
N ASP A 17 5.03 -0.32 1.00
CA ASP A 17 6.48 -0.54 0.88
C ASP A 17 7.21 -0.05 2.13
N ARG A 18 6.81 1.13 2.66
CA ARG A 18 7.42 1.70 3.86
C ARG A 18 7.20 0.79 5.05
N THR A 19 5.97 0.33 5.27
CA THR A 19 5.64 -0.61 6.36
C THR A 19 6.40 -1.92 6.19
N LEU A 20 6.44 -2.46 4.99
CA LEU A 20 7.13 -3.70 4.67
C LEU A 20 8.64 -3.62 4.96
N TRP A 21 9.25 -2.44 4.73
CA TRP A 21 10.67 -2.20 5.07
C TRP A 21 10.92 -2.22 6.59
N HIS A 22 10.01 -1.66 7.40
CA HIS A 22 10.12 -1.71 8.86
C HIS A 22 9.87 -3.12 9.39
N LEU A 23 8.82 -3.77 8.88
CA LEU A 23 8.46 -5.14 9.22
C LEU A 23 9.61 -6.11 8.91
N ARG A 24 10.23 -5.99 7.73
CA ARG A 24 11.41 -6.77 7.34
C ARG A 24 12.53 -6.66 8.37
N ALA A 25 12.84 -5.46 8.88
CA ALA A 25 13.93 -5.28 9.83
C ALA A 25 13.67 -6.03 11.15
N VAL A 26 12.45 -5.95 11.68
CA VAL A 26 12.07 -6.62 12.94
C VAL A 26 11.96 -8.14 12.76
N ILE A 27 11.29 -8.60 11.69
CA ILE A 27 11.14 -10.02 11.38
C ILE A 27 12.50 -10.69 11.25
N LEU A 28 13.42 -10.12 10.45
CA LEU A 28 14.75 -10.70 10.24
C LEU A 28 15.56 -10.74 11.55
N THR A 29 15.32 -9.81 12.47
CA THR A 29 15.99 -9.82 13.78
C THR A 29 15.50 -11.01 14.64
N LYS A 30 14.19 -11.25 14.71
CA LYS A 30 13.60 -12.36 15.48
C LYS A 30 13.95 -13.73 14.87
N LEU A 31 13.83 -13.88 13.56
CA LEU A 31 14.14 -15.15 12.90
C LEU A 31 15.63 -15.55 13.04
N ARG A 32 16.56 -14.59 13.06
CA ARG A 32 17.99 -14.86 13.34
C ARG A 32 18.24 -15.39 14.75
N ARG A 33 17.36 -15.09 15.70
CA ARG A 33 17.40 -15.61 17.07
C ARG A 33 16.63 -16.92 17.22
N ASN A 34 16.18 -17.49 16.11
CA ASN A 34 15.36 -18.69 16.06
C ASN A 34 14.05 -18.56 16.87
N GLU A 35 13.52 -17.33 16.95
CA GLU A 35 12.26 -17.03 17.62
C GLU A 35 11.08 -17.25 16.65
N THR A 36 10.05 -17.94 17.13
CA THR A 36 8.74 -18.07 16.45
C THR A 36 7.81 -17.02 17.02
N PHE A 37 7.03 -16.36 16.17
CA PHE A 37 6.13 -15.27 16.58
C PHE A 37 5.01 -15.07 15.55
N SER A 38 3.96 -14.35 15.93
CA SER A 38 2.88 -13.97 15.01
C SER A 38 3.04 -12.56 14.45
N VAL A 39 2.38 -12.28 13.33
CA VAL A 39 2.14 -10.92 12.82
C VAL A 39 0.65 -10.79 12.60
N SER A 40 0.05 -9.75 13.14
CA SER A 40 -1.38 -9.50 13.03
C SER A 40 -1.67 -8.10 12.52
N TRP A 41 -2.77 -7.95 11.78
CA TRP A 41 -3.25 -6.66 11.30
C TRP A 41 -4.76 -6.68 11.07
N ALA A 42 -5.39 -5.53 11.29
CA ALA A 42 -6.75 -5.31 10.83
C ALA A 42 -6.75 -5.06 9.32
N HIS A 43 -7.78 -5.54 8.64
CA HIS A 43 -7.96 -5.24 7.22
C HIS A 43 -8.21 -3.74 7.04
N PRO A 44 -7.61 -3.11 6.02
CA PRO A 44 -7.81 -1.69 5.78
C PRO A 44 -9.26 -1.34 5.44
N GLU A 45 -9.59 -0.06 5.65
CA GLU A 45 -10.85 0.51 5.17
C GLU A 45 -10.95 0.38 3.65
N GLY A 46 -11.92 -0.41 3.18
CA GLY A 46 -12.12 -0.70 1.75
C GLY A 46 -12.22 -2.19 1.45
N ASP A 47 -11.65 -3.04 2.31
CA ASP A 47 -11.74 -4.49 2.20
C ASP A 47 -12.90 -5.06 3.04
N GLU A 48 -13.14 -6.37 2.90
CA GLU A 48 -14.04 -7.08 3.82
C GLU A 48 -13.50 -6.95 5.24
N ALA A 49 -14.35 -6.42 6.14
CA ALA A 49 -13.99 -6.19 7.53
C ALA A 49 -13.43 -7.47 8.15
N GLY A 50 -12.22 -7.40 8.67
CA GLY A 50 -11.54 -8.58 9.15
C GLY A 50 -10.25 -8.28 9.88
N TYR A 51 -9.67 -9.34 10.41
CA TYR A 51 -8.43 -9.32 11.13
C TYR A 51 -7.64 -10.56 10.70
N THR A 52 -6.42 -10.36 10.24
CA THR A 52 -5.56 -11.45 9.83
C THR A 52 -4.40 -11.58 10.81
N THR A 53 -4.11 -12.82 11.20
CA THR A 53 -2.92 -13.18 11.95
C THR A 53 -2.21 -14.32 11.24
N ILE A 54 -0.90 -14.18 11.07
CA ILE A 54 -0.03 -15.23 10.54
C ILE A 54 1.01 -15.64 11.57
N TRP A 55 1.42 -16.90 11.54
CA TRP A 55 2.51 -17.43 12.36
C TRP A 55 3.78 -17.59 11.54
N LEU A 56 4.89 -17.03 12.02
CA LEU A 56 6.19 -17.07 11.34
C LEU A 56 7.17 -17.97 12.08
N HIS A 57 7.76 -18.93 11.35
CA HIS A 57 8.75 -19.88 11.85
C HIS A 57 10.05 -19.83 11.02
N PRO A 58 11.26 -19.92 11.63
CA PRO A 58 12.55 -19.82 10.93
C PRO A 58 12.76 -20.84 9.80
N SER A 59 12.11 -22.00 9.86
CA SER A 59 12.24 -23.06 8.84
C SER A 59 11.33 -22.88 7.62
N ILE A 60 10.46 -21.87 7.59
CA ILE A 60 9.52 -21.66 6.48
C ILE A 60 10.05 -20.54 5.57
N PRO A 61 10.11 -20.73 4.24
CA PRO A 61 10.58 -19.71 3.32
C PRO A 61 9.78 -18.41 3.43
N LEU A 62 10.50 -17.30 3.49
CA LEU A 62 9.93 -15.97 3.57
C LEU A 62 10.55 -15.05 2.52
N ARG A 63 9.70 -14.34 1.76
CA ARG A 63 10.13 -13.37 0.75
C ARG A 63 9.46 -12.02 0.98
N PHE A 64 10.24 -10.97 0.78
CA PHE A 64 9.79 -9.59 0.74
C PHE A 64 10.06 -9.06 -0.67
N LEU A 65 9.02 -8.69 -1.40
CA LEU A 65 9.14 -7.98 -2.67
C LEU A 65 8.73 -6.52 -2.44
N PHE A 66 9.50 -5.61 -2.99
CA PHE A 66 9.26 -4.18 -2.91
C PHE A 66 9.10 -3.64 -4.32
N ASP A 67 8.21 -2.67 -4.50
CA ASP A 67 8.04 -1.99 -5.79
C ASP A 67 9.22 -1.04 -6.05
N SER A 68 9.76 -0.43 -5.00
CA SER A 68 10.93 0.44 -5.10
C SER A 68 12.23 -0.35 -4.92
N SER A 69 13.22 -0.07 -5.78
CA SER A 69 14.59 -0.53 -5.59
C SER A 69 15.36 0.27 -4.53
N GLU A 70 14.88 1.46 -4.17
CA GLU A 70 15.51 2.32 -3.18
C GLU A 70 15.08 1.92 -1.77
N ARG A 71 16.07 1.77 -0.86
CA ARG A 71 15.80 1.49 0.56
C ARG A 71 15.46 2.81 1.27
N PRO A 72 14.26 2.95 1.84
CA PRO A 72 13.91 4.14 2.60
C PRO A 72 14.69 4.20 3.91
N GLU A 73 14.86 5.41 4.43
CA GLU A 73 15.33 5.60 5.80
C GLU A 73 14.27 5.07 6.79
N LEU A 74 14.68 4.16 7.68
CA LEU A 74 13.79 3.56 8.66
C LEU A 74 13.60 4.49 9.86
N ASN A 75 12.36 4.66 10.29
CA ASN A 75 12.04 5.40 11.50
C ASN A 75 12.37 4.54 12.73
N ARG A 76 13.34 5.01 13.53
CA ARG A 76 13.84 4.30 14.72
C ARG A 76 12.78 4.13 15.79
N ASP A 77 11.95 5.15 16.01
CA ASP A 77 10.91 5.10 17.04
C ASP A 77 9.85 4.07 16.66
N TRP A 78 9.56 3.96 15.36
CA TRP A 78 8.63 2.94 14.87
C TRP A 78 9.20 1.53 14.99
N LEU A 79 10.47 1.32 14.61
CA LEU A 79 11.13 0.05 14.84
C LEU A 79 11.12 -0.36 16.31
N ALA A 80 11.32 0.59 17.22
CA ALA A 80 11.23 0.34 18.66
C ALA A 80 9.82 -0.12 19.04
N ARG A 81 8.75 0.55 18.57
CA ARG A 81 7.36 0.13 18.82
C ARG A 81 7.08 -1.29 18.31
N LEU A 82 7.45 -1.59 17.07
CA LEU A 82 7.26 -2.93 16.48
C LEU A 82 8.04 -4.00 17.26
N THR A 83 9.25 -3.67 17.70
CA THR A 83 10.09 -4.59 18.50
C THR A 83 9.46 -4.85 19.87
N VAL A 84 8.95 -3.81 20.54
CA VAL A 84 8.26 -3.92 21.84
C VAL A 84 7.00 -4.77 21.70
N SER A 85 6.16 -4.48 20.70
CA SER A 85 4.97 -5.27 20.38
C SER A 85 5.31 -6.76 20.24
N ALA A 86 6.36 -7.06 19.46
CA ALA A 86 6.83 -8.43 19.20
C ALA A 86 7.34 -9.20 20.44
N VAL A 87 7.64 -8.50 21.54
CA VAL A 87 8.06 -9.11 22.80
C VAL A 87 6.86 -9.24 23.74
N GLU A 88 6.06 -8.19 23.88
CA GLU A 88 4.97 -8.11 24.86
C GLU A 88 3.78 -9.00 24.51
N HIS A 89 3.40 -9.08 23.24
CA HIS A 89 2.15 -9.71 22.80
C HIS A 89 2.38 -11.11 22.19
N GLY A 90 3.64 -11.58 22.16
CA GLY A 90 4.01 -12.79 21.44
C GLY A 90 4.01 -12.64 19.91
N GLY A 91 3.77 -11.42 19.40
CA GLY A 91 3.66 -11.13 17.97
C GLY A 91 3.69 -9.63 17.66
N ILE A 92 3.88 -9.30 16.38
CA ILE A 92 3.87 -7.92 15.86
C ILE A 92 2.43 -7.53 15.53
N GLU A 93 1.97 -6.41 16.06
CA GLU A 93 0.69 -5.79 15.68
C GLU A 93 0.95 -4.62 14.71
N LEU A 94 0.42 -4.71 13.49
CA LEU A 94 0.43 -3.62 12.52
C LEU A 94 -0.84 -2.78 12.66
N THR A 95 -0.69 -1.46 12.59
CA THR A 95 -1.82 -0.52 12.70
C THR A 95 -2.29 -0.04 11.32
N GLN A 96 -3.57 0.36 11.20
CA GLN A 96 -4.23 0.68 9.93
C GLN A 96 -3.53 1.81 9.12
N GLU A 97 -2.78 2.72 9.76
CA GLU A 97 -1.97 3.74 9.07
C GLU A 97 -0.85 3.11 8.21
N GLU A 98 -0.55 1.84 8.44
CA GLU A 98 0.60 1.11 7.92
C GLU A 98 0.21 0.13 6.79
N VAL A 99 -1.08 -0.18 6.61
CA VAL A 99 -1.58 -1.12 5.59
C VAL A 99 -2.58 -0.36 4.73
N HIS A 100 -2.15 0.27 3.63
CA HIS A 100 -3.06 0.91 2.68
C HIS A 100 -3.20 0.04 1.42
N GLU A 101 -4.39 -0.50 1.16
CA GLU A 101 -4.74 -1.13 -0.11
C GLU A 101 -5.41 -0.11 -1.03
N THR A 102 -4.97 -0.04 -2.30
CA THR A 102 -5.77 0.59 -3.36
C THR A 102 -6.29 -0.51 -4.24
N THR A 103 -7.59 -0.78 -4.10
CA THR A 103 -8.42 -1.51 -5.03
C THR A 103 -8.08 -1.06 -6.45
N THR A 104 -7.51 -1.97 -7.25
CA THR A 104 -7.49 -1.80 -8.70
C THR A 104 -8.92 -2.03 -9.17
N GLU A 105 -9.71 -0.96 -9.20
CA GLU A 105 -10.84 -0.89 -10.13
C GLU A 105 -10.24 -0.92 -11.54
N GLU A 106 -10.24 -2.10 -12.15
CA GLU A 106 -10.03 -2.24 -13.59
C GLU A 106 -11.23 -1.60 -14.31
N SER A 107 -11.18 -0.29 -14.45
CA SER A 107 -11.86 0.43 -15.53
C SER A 107 -11.26 -0.03 -16.85
N ALA A 108 -11.92 -0.98 -17.52
CA ALA A 108 -11.69 -1.22 -18.94
C ALA A 108 -12.57 -0.25 -19.78
N PRO A 109 -11.99 0.42 -20.79
CA PRO A 109 -12.71 1.37 -21.63
C PRO A 109 -13.58 0.67 -22.68
N SER A 110 -14.59 1.42 -23.12
CA SER A 110 -15.64 1.08 -24.09
C SER A 110 -15.14 0.78 -25.52
N ALA A 111 -15.80 -0.20 -26.14
CA ALA A 111 -16.07 -0.45 -27.58
C ALA A 111 -14.93 -0.92 -28.51
N VAL A 112 -15.15 -2.06 -29.20
CA VAL A 112 -15.61 -2.17 -30.62
C VAL A 112 -15.72 -3.65 -31.01
N LEU A 113 -16.93 -4.14 -31.34
CA LEU A 113 -17.13 -5.03 -32.49
C LEU A 113 -18.61 -4.97 -32.93
N GLY A 114 -18.80 -4.61 -34.19
CA GLY A 114 -20.08 -4.18 -34.74
C GLY A 114 -21.10 -5.30 -34.96
N HIS A 115 -22.37 -4.92 -34.84
CA HIS A 115 -23.43 -5.55 -35.59
C HIS A 115 -24.17 -4.48 -36.39
N ARG A 116 -24.30 -4.75 -37.68
CA ARG A 116 -24.94 -3.93 -38.70
C ARG A 116 -26.46 -3.90 -38.55
N ASP A 117 -26.99 -2.74 -38.95
CA ASP A 117 -28.28 -2.41 -39.57
C ASP A 117 -29.58 -2.45 -38.74
N ALA A 118 -30.18 -1.26 -38.50
CA ALA A 118 -31.43 -0.82 -39.16
C ALA A 118 -31.79 0.66 -38.85
N GLU A 119 -32.50 1.28 -39.80
CA GLU A 119 -32.77 2.70 -40.13
C GLU A 119 -33.47 3.66 -39.12
N PRO A 120 -33.53 5.00 -39.43
CA PRO A 120 -33.77 6.10 -38.51
C PRO A 120 -35.17 6.75 -38.59
N ALA A 121 -35.51 7.59 -37.60
CA ALA A 121 -36.37 8.77 -37.81
C ALA A 121 -36.33 9.80 -36.65
N ALA A 122 -36.19 11.08 -37.04
CA ALA A 122 -36.63 12.36 -36.41
C ALA A 122 -36.07 12.75 -35.03
N ALA A 123 -35.21 13.77 -34.87
CA ALA A 123 -35.34 15.23 -35.09
C ALA A 123 -35.93 16.03 -33.91
N HIS A 124 -35.30 17.19 -33.64
CA HIS A 124 -35.64 18.29 -32.68
C HIS A 124 -35.02 18.12 -31.28
N GLY A 125 -34.28 19.05 -30.67
CA GLY A 125 -33.92 20.45 -30.93
C GLY A 125 -33.43 21.08 -29.62
N GLY A 126 -32.56 22.11 -29.67
CA GLY A 126 -32.21 23.00 -28.54
C GLY A 126 -30.82 22.73 -27.91
N ARG A 127 -29.79 23.57 -28.15
CA ARG A 127 -29.45 24.84 -27.42
C ARG A 127 -29.31 24.60 -25.90
N SER A 128 -28.33 25.07 -25.13
CA SER A 128 -27.30 26.10 -25.27
C SER A 128 -26.43 26.10 -23.99
N ARG A 129 -25.10 26.24 -24.16
CA ARG A 129 -24.09 27.02 -23.40
C ARG A 129 -24.17 27.22 -21.86
N GLY A 130 -23.00 27.01 -21.24
CA GLY A 130 -22.42 27.74 -20.09
C GLY A 130 -21.26 26.91 -19.50
N ARG A 131 -19.95 27.21 -19.60
CA ARG A 131 -19.15 28.34 -19.06
C ARG A 131 -19.59 28.63 -17.62
N THR A 132 -18.83 28.41 -16.54
CA THR A 132 -17.46 28.80 -16.11
C THR A 132 -17.17 27.99 -14.83
N GLY A 133 -15.96 27.53 -14.50
CA GLY A 133 -14.91 28.37 -13.95
C GLY A 133 -14.02 27.55 -13.00
N ARG A 134 -12.70 27.60 -13.24
CA ARG A 134 -11.63 27.15 -12.35
C ARG A 134 -11.33 28.28 -11.36
N PRO A 135 -10.74 28.02 -10.18
CA PRO A 135 -9.28 28.11 -10.15
C PRO A 135 -8.56 27.11 -9.22
N LEU A 136 -7.27 26.99 -9.50
CA LEU A 136 -6.28 26.13 -8.86
C LEU A 136 -5.78 26.70 -7.55
N SER A 137 -5.29 25.80 -6.72
CA SER A 137 -4.60 26.01 -5.46
C SER A 137 -3.07 26.00 -5.62
N ARG A 138 -2.39 26.59 -4.62
CA ARG A 138 -0.95 26.45 -4.24
C ARG A 138 0.05 27.07 -5.23
N GLY A 139 1.09 27.82 -4.86
CA GLY A 139 1.83 27.97 -3.61
C GLY A 139 3.32 28.00 -4.01
N ARG A 140 4.16 28.85 -3.38
CA ARG A 140 5.59 28.60 -3.08
C ARG A 140 6.33 29.89 -2.71
N THR A 141 6.87 29.87 -1.50
CA THR A 141 7.97 30.69 -1.02
C THR A 141 9.25 29.85 -1.13
N PRO A 142 10.39 30.36 -1.62
CA PRO A 142 11.67 29.68 -1.51
C PRO A 142 12.44 30.14 -0.27
N ILE A 143 13.01 29.18 0.46
CA ILE A 143 13.91 29.37 1.61
C ILE A 143 15.37 29.33 1.16
N ALA A 144 16.14 30.18 1.84
CA ALA A 144 17.57 30.43 1.87
C ALA A 144 18.55 29.28 1.51
N GLY A 145 19.55 29.63 0.69
CA GLY A 145 20.80 28.90 0.55
C GLY A 145 21.84 29.35 1.57
N ARG A 146 22.47 28.38 2.25
CA ARG A 146 23.59 28.57 3.19
C ARG A 146 24.84 27.91 2.59
N GLY A 147 25.79 28.71 2.10
CA GLY A 147 27.17 28.28 1.79
C GLY A 147 27.99 28.26 3.08
N ARG A 148 28.62 27.14 3.45
CA ARG A 148 29.95 26.62 3.05
C ARG A 148 31.15 27.27 3.76
N ARG A 149 31.83 26.39 4.52
CA ARG A 149 33.30 26.22 4.68
C ARG A 149 34.01 27.30 5.49
N ARG A 150 34.95 26.97 6.39
CA ARG A 150 35.96 25.91 6.36
C ARG A 150 36.12 25.23 7.71
#